data_AF-A0A5N7D0U6-F1
#
_entry.id   AF-A0A5N7D0U6-F1
#
_cell.length_a   1.000
_cell.length_b   1.000
_cell.length_c   1.000
_cell.angle_alpha   90.00
_cell.angle_beta   90.00
_cell.angle_gamma   90.00
#
_symmetry.space_group_name_H-M   'P 1'
#
loop_
_entity.id
_entity.type
_entity.pdbx_description
1 polymer ?
#
loop_
_entity_poly.entity_id
_entity_poly.type
_entity_poly.pdbx_seq_one_letter_code
_entity_poly.pdbx_strand_id
1 'polypeptide(L)'
;MLRLDVFRSRIPTAMFQDIVRDVEDAFTQYGPLDSHDNEETRSRFISSLFTRIVCVFNSIIVNKPETLLDAEFTRKGRIGHHFVALDSVSIVFIEVKKSWTMGKQGLDIKGQVLAECAASDYTNMKQGHWVPILAILCDGNNFEFFVFDSSAKEIYSSRRITGIIADELGDHADLLLSTKRTCEYLFDWFVMGYINSLQSFGDQSLKRSNTKKRESTSQWENALTNAHTAHWYLREAAEAAKKKRFNDAETMAGRGLEQLKQSVLEIPREPLYERSLESLWDGSAPLEEALSNRNIF
;
A
#
# COMPACT_ATOMS: atom_id res chain seq x y z
N MET A 1 -21.42 -10.51 -0.90
CA MET A 1 -20.31 -9.83 -0.21
C MET A 1 -20.80 -9.30 1.11
N LEU A 2 -20.05 -9.57 2.18
CA LEU A 2 -20.31 -9.02 3.50
C LEU A 2 -19.84 -7.57 3.58
N ARG A 3 -20.35 -6.81 4.55
CA ARG A 3 -19.92 -5.43 4.77
C ARG A 3 -18.54 -5.43 5.43
N LEU A 4 -17.65 -4.62 4.89
CA LEU A 4 -16.33 -4.33 5.45
C LEU A 4 -16.35 -2.94 6.09
N ASP A 5 -15.84 -2.83 7.31
CA ASP A 5 -15.51 -1.53 7.89
C ASP A 5 -14.04 -1.22 7.62
N VAL A 6 -13.77 -0.04 7.07
CA VAL A 6 -12.43 0.41 6.71
C VAL A 6 -11.94 1.43 7.73
N PHE A 7 -10.73 1.22 8.23
CA PHE A 7 -10.11 2.04 9.26
C PHE A 7 -9.00 2.90 8.68
N ARG A 8 -8.59 3.92 9.44
CA ARG A 8 -7.49 4.80 9.07
C ARG A 8 -6.33 4.55 10.02
N SER A 9 -5.16 4.32 9.45
CA SER A 9 -3.89 4.39 10.16
C SER A 9 -3.32 5.79 9.95
N ARG A 10 -3.20 6.56 11.04
CA ARG A 10 -2.78 7.96 10.96
C ARG A 10 -1.32 8.06 10.52
N ILE A 11 -1.09 8.73 9.40
CA ILE A 11 0.27 9.06 8.92
C ILE A 11 0.83 10.25 9.72
N PRO A 12 2.08 10.20 10.22
CA PRO A 12 2.73 11.33 10.87
C PRO A 12 2.81 12.57 9.97
N THR A 13 2.84 13.75 10.56
CA THR A 13 2.81 15.02 9.84
C THR A 13 3.98 15.16 8.87
N ALA A 14 5.19 14.81 9.28
CA ALA A 14 6.39 14.90 8.42
C ALA A 14 6.25 14.02 7.16
N MET A 15 5.85 12.76 7.33
CA MET A 15 5.63 11.85 6.20
C MET A 15 4.49 12.33 5.29
N PHE A 16 3.44 12.92 5.87
CA PHE A 16 2.35 13.47 5.06
C PHE A 16 2.77 14.71 4.26
N GLN A 17 3.65 15.56 4.80
CA GLN A 17 4.21 16.69 4.04
C GLN A 17 4.97 16.20 2.80
N ASP A 18 5.73 15.11 2.91
CA ASP A 18 6.42 14.54 1.75
C ASP A 18 5.44 13.96 0.71
N ILE A 19 4.35 13.30 1.16
CA ILE A 19 3.27 12.86 0.26
C ILE A 19 2.62 14.05 -0.44
N VAL A 20 2.39 15.16 0.26
CA VAL A 20 1.80 16.37 -0.34
C VAL A 20 2.69 16.91 -1.46
N ARG A 21 4.01 16.94 -1.26
CA ARG A 21 4.95 17.34 -2.32
C ARG A 21 4.87 16.41 -3.53
N ASP A 22 4.85 15.09 -3.32
CA ASP A 22 4.71 14.13 -4.41
C ASP A 22 3.39 14.33 -5.18
N VAL A 23 2.31 14.66 -4.47
CA VAL A 23 1.00 14.96 -5.07
C VAL A 23 1.03 16.28 -5.84
N GLU A 24 1.64 17.33 -5.30
CA GLU A 24 1.81 18.62 -5.97
C GLU A 24 2.64 18.48 -7.27
N ASP A 25 3.71 17.70 -7.23
CA ASP A 25 4.51 17.37 -8.41
C ASP A 25 3.66 16.63 -9.45
N ALA A 26 2.86 15.65 -9.02
CA ALA A 26 1.94 14.94 -9.90
C ALA A 26 0.85 15.84 -10.50
N PHE A 27 0.28 16.77 -9.73
CA PHE A 27 -0.65 17.78 -10.22
C PHE A 27 0.01 18.69 -11.27
N THR A 28 1.23 19.14 -11.00
CA THR A 28 1.98 20.00 -11.91
C THR A 28 2.30 19.28 -13.22
N GLN A 29 2.64 17.99 -13.15
CA GLN A 29 3.04 17.20 -14.30
C GLN A 29 1.85 16.71 -15.14
N TYR A 30 0.76 16.29 -14.50
CA TYR A 30 -0.34 15.57 -15.16
C TYR A 30 -1.65 16.35 -15.19
N GLY A 31 -1.72 17.50 -14.53
CA GLY A 31 -2.96 18.28 -14.36
C GLY A 31 -3.91 17.64 -13.33
N PRO A 32 -5.09 18.24 -13.13
CA PRO A 32 -6.09 17.73 -12.20
C PRO A 32 -6.64 16.38 -12.63
N LEU A 33 -7.09 15.59 -11.65
CA LEU A 33 -7.55 14.20 -11.85
C LEU A 33 -8.69 14.05 -12.89
N ASP A 34 -9.53 15.07 -13.02
CA ASP A 34 -10.64 15.10 -14.00
C ASP A 34 -10.16 15.37 -15.43
N SER A 35 -8.93 15.88 -15.60
CA SER A 35 -8.30 16.09 -16.92
C SER A 35 -7.54 14.86 -17.45
N HIS A 36 -7.45 13.78 -16.67
CA HIS A 36 -6.70 12.59 -17.08
C HIS A 36 -7.49 11.72 -18.07
N ASP A 37 -7.19 11.87 -19.36
CA ASP A 37 -7.86 11.18 -20.48
C ASP A 37 -7.50 9.70 -20.64
N ASN A 38 -6.41 9.25 -20.02
CA ASN A 38 -5.94 7.88 -20.08
C ASN A 38 -5.54 7.34 -18.70
N GLU A 39 -5.46 6.02 -18.63
CA GLU A 39 -5.25 5.24 -17.42
C GLU A 39 -3.81 5.35 -16.91
N GLU A 40 -2.84 5.50 -17.80
CA GLU A 40 -1.43 5.60 -17.43
C GLU A 40 -1.16 6.91 -16.69
N THR A 41 -1.69 8.03 -17.19
CA THR A 41 -1.61 9.34 -16.53
C THR A 41 -2.25 9.28 -15.14
N ARG A 42 -3.45 8.70 -15.03
CA ARG A 42 -4.15 8.56 -13.76
C ARG A 42 -3.41 7.64 -12.80
N SER A 43 -2.84 6.53 -13.27
CA SER A 43 -2.04 5.60 -12.44
C SER A 43 -0.76 6.20 -11.92
N ARG A 44 -0.09 7.04 -12.72
CA ARG A 44 1.06 7.81 -12.26
C ARG A 44 0.67 8.81 -11.19
N PHE A 45 -0.47 9.49 -11.34
CA PHE A 45 -1.00 10.37 -10.31
C PHE A 45 -1.34 9.60 -9.03
N ILE A 46 -2.11 8.52 -9.12
CA ILE A 46 -2.53 7.72 -7.95
C ILE A 46 -1.32 7.10 -7.23
N SER A 47 -0.25 6.79 -7.95
CA SER A 47 1.00 6.32 -7.36
C SER A 47 1.63 7.33 -6.39
N SER A 48 1.45 8.65 -6.60
CA SER A 48 1.92 9.66 -5.65
C SER A 48 1.30 9.53 -4.25
N LEU A 49 0.07 8.98 -4.16
CA LEU A 49 -0.64 8.82 -2.89
C LEU A 49 -0.03 7.75 -1.99
N PHE A 50 0.67 6.76 -2.56
CA PHE A 50 1.20 5.61 -1.81
C PHE A 50 2.70 5.39 -1.98
N THR A 51 3.41 6.17 -2.78
CA THR A 51 4.86 5.98 -2.98
C THR A 51 5.61 6.03 -1.65
N ARG A 52 5.45 7.11 -0.86
CA ARG A 52 6.07 7.21 0.48
C ARG A 52 5.59 6.12 1.44
N ILE A 53 4.34 5.70 1.33
CA ILE A 53 3.77 4.61 2.14
C ILE A 53 4.51 3.31 1.88
N VAL A 54 4.65 2.92 0.62
CA VAL A 54 5.34 1.69 0.21
C VAL A 54 6.81 1.73 0.62
N CYS A 55 7.47 2.89 0.51
CA CYS A 55 8.86 3.06 0.93
C CYS A 55 9.11 2.79 2.42
N VAL A 56 8.11 2.93 3.30
CA VAL A 56 8.25 2.58 4.73
C VAL A 56 8.60 1.10 4.93
N PHE A 57 8.16 0.24 4.01
CA PHE A 57 8.40 -1.19 4.09
C PHE A 57 9.77 -1.61 3.55
N ASN A 58 10.63 -0.67 3.15
CA ASN A 58 12.01 -0.91 2.74
C ASN A 58 12.18 -2.10 1.77
N SER A 59 11.38 -2.13 0.71
CA SER A 59 11.35 -3.19 -0.31
C SER A 59 10.89 -4.58 0.16
N ILE A 60 10.37 -4.71 1.38
CA ILE A 60 9.65 -5.92 1.80
C ILE A 60 8.32 -6.05 1.08
N ILE A 61 7.64 -4.92 0.86
CA ILE A 61 6.53 -4.81 -0.08
C ILE A 61 7.07 -4.24 -1.39
N VAL A 62 6.86 -4.95 -2.49
CA VAL A 62 7.26 -4.52 -3.83
C VAL A 62 6.06 -4.53 -4.75
N ASN A 63 5.87 -3.43 -5.48
CA ASN A 63 4.89 -3.38 -6.56
C ASN A 63 5.42 -4.16 -7.77
N LYS A 64 4.70 -5.20 -8.18
CA LYS A 64 4.88 -5.88 -9.45
C LYS A 64 3.71 -5.50 -10.35
N PRO A 65 3.87 -4.52 -11.26
CA PRO A 65 2.83 -4.23 -12.24
C PRO A 65 2.70 -5.45 -13.15
N GLU A 66 1.50 -6.02 -13.21
CA GLU A 66 1.19 -7.13 -14.10
C GLU A 66 0.08 -6.73 -15.07
N THR A 67 0.10 -7.32 -16.26
CA THR A 67 -1.06 -7.29 -17.14
C THR A 67 -2.18 -8.06 -16.46
N LEU A 68 -3.32 -7.39 -16.25
CA LEU A 68 -4.52 -8.01 -15.70
C LEU A 68 -4.93 -9.25 -16.53
N LEU A 69 -5.58 -10.22 -15.90
CA LEU A 69 -6.07 -11.43 -16.54
C LEU A 69 -6.93 -11.10 -17.76
N ASP A 70 -6.62 -11.75 -18.88
CA ASP A 70 -7.35 -11.63 -20.14
C ASP A 70 -8.78 -12.19 -19.98
N ALA A 71 -9.74 -11.32 -19.68
CA ALA A 71 -11.16 -11.60 -19.88
C ALA A 71 -11.59 -11.13 -21.28
N GLU A 72 -12.44 -11.92 -21.97
CA GLU A 72 -12.99 -11.62 -23.31
C GLU A 72 -13.58 -10.20 -23.45
N PHE A 73 -13.91 -9.55 -22.34
CA PHE A 73 -14.56 -8.25 -22.27
C PHE A 73 -13.63 -7.06 -21.92
N THR A 74 -12.36 -7.26 -21.55
CA THR A 74 -11.57 -6.23 -20.83
C THR A 74 -10.21 -5.91 -21.44
N ARG A 75 -10.12 -5.86 -22.78
CA ARG A 75 -8.88 -5.54 -23.51
C ARG A 75 -8.31 -4.12 -23.32
N LYS A 76 -9.06 -3.17 -22.75
CA LYS A 76 -8.63 -1.76 -22.73
C LYS A 76 -9.08 -1.04 -21.46
N GLY A 77 -8.12 -0.39 -20.82
CA GLY A 77 -8.36 0.74 -19.94
C GLY A 77 -8.39 0.48 -18.44
N ARG A 78 -7.46 -0.36 -17.97
CA ARG A 78 -7.26 -0.67 -16.55
C ARG A 78 -5.78 -0.91 -16.30
N ILE A 79 -5.28 -0.49 -15.13
CA ILE A 79 -3.91 -0.77 -14.69
C ILE A 79 -4.01 -1.50 -13.35
N GLY A 80 -3.31 -2.64 -13.25
CA GLY A 80 -3.23 -3.45 -12.05
C GLY A 80 -1.86 -3.33 -11.40
N HIS A 81 -1.84 -3.15 -10.08
CA HIS A 81 -0.64 -3.28 -9.27
C HIS A 81 -0.81 -4.49 -8.34
N HIS A 82 0.13 -5.43 -8.42
CA HIS A 82 0.22 -6.55 -7.48
C HIS A 82 1.34 -6.27 -6.49
N PHE A 83 0.98 -5.90 -5.27
CA PHE A 83 1.96 -5.71 -4.20
C PHE A 83 2.27 -7.05 -3.56
N VAL A 84 3.52 -7.47 -3.73
CA VAL A 84 4.07 -8.70 -3.17
C VAL A 84 4.79 -8.37 -1.88
N ALA A 85 4.39 -9.02 -0.80
CA ALA A 85 5.00 -8.94 0.51
C ALA A 85 5.45 -10.35 0.93
N LEU A 86 6.75 -10.51 1.23
CA LEU A 86 7.34 -11.78 1.66
C LEU A 86 6.96 -12.97 0.75
N ASP A 87 7.15 -12.77 -0.56
CA ASP A 87 6.86 -13.72 -1.65
C ASP A 87 5.37 -13.97 -1.95
N SER A 88 4.46 -13.45 -1.13
CA SER A 88 3.01 -13.57 -1.34
C SER A 88 2.40 -12.28 -1.91
N VAL A 89 1.46 -12.40 -2.85
CA VAL A 89 0.64 -11.25 -3.27
C VAL A 89 -0.32 -10.92 -2.13
N SER A 90 -0.21 -9.75 -1.51
CA SER A 90 -1.08 -9.37 -0.39
C SER A 90 -2.09 -8.30 -0.77
N ILE A 91 -1.74 -7.40 -1.70
CA ILE A 91 -2.63 -6.32 -2.16
C ILE A 91 -2.73 -6.32 -3.68
N VAL A 92 -3.96 -6.27 -4.18
CA VAL A 92 -4.29 -6.08 -5.59
C VAL A 92 -4.93 -4.71 -5.74
N PHE A 93 -4.29 -3.80 -6.45
CA PHE A 93 -4.79 -2.45 -6.67
C PHE A 93 -5.16 -2.29 -8.14
N ILE A 94 -6.43 -2.03 -8.43
CA ILE A 94 -6.96 -1.93 -9.78
C ILE A 94 -7.53 -0.54 -10.00
N GLU A 95 -6.99 0.14 -10.99
CA GLU A 95 -7.44 1.45 -11.41
C GLU A 95 -8.26 1.39 -12.70
N VAL A 96 -9.32 2.21 -12.76
CA VAL A 96 -10.21 2.31 -13.92
C VAL A 96 -10.25 3.71 -14.53
N LYS A 97 -10.38 3.77 -15.87
CA LYS A 97 -10.26 4.98 -16.70
C LYS A 97 -11.24 6.13 -16.39
N LYS A 98 -12.53 5.84 -16.16
CA LYS A 98 -13.59 6.84 -16.09
C LYS A 98 -14.45 6.63 -14.85
N SER A 99 -15.15 7.71 -14.45
CA SER A 99 -16.08 7.74 -13.33
C SER A 99 -16.82 6.42 -13.21
N TRP A 100 -16.59 5.76 -12.09
CA TRP A 100 -17.05 4.40 -11.87
C TRP A 100 -18.57 4.32 -12.03
N THR A 101 -19.01 3.82 -13.20
CA THR A 101 -20.41 3.83 -13.62
C THR A 101 -21.23 2.82 -12.83
N MET A 102 -22.48 3.19 -12.51
CA MET A 102 -23.45 2.25 -11.94
C MET A 102 -24.01 1.35 -13.03
N GLY A 103 -24.35 0.09 -12.69
CA GLY A 103 -24.96 -0.88 -13.61
C GLY A 103 -24.02 -2.01 -14.05
N LYS A 104 -24.29 -2.61 -15.22
CA LYS A 104 -23.61 -3.83 -15.70
C LYS A 104 -22.09 -3.66 -15.79
N GLN A 105 -21.60 -2.55 -16.33
CA GLN A 105 -20.16 -2.25 -16.41
C GLN A 105 -19.48 -2.24 -15.03
N GLY A 106 -20.14 -1.70 -14.02
CA GLY A 106 -19.64 -1.71 -12.64
C GLY A 106 -19.57 -3.13 -12.05
N LEU A 107 -20.51 -4.00 -12.39
CA LEU A 107 -20.47 -5.42 -12.00
C LEU A 107 -19.36 -6.17 -12.72
N ASP A 108 -19.13 -5.89 -14.01
CA ASP A 108 -18.06 -6.51 -14.79
C ASP A 108 -16.68 -6.14 -14.22
N ILE A 109 -16.49 -4.89 -13.79
CA ILE A 109 -15.26 -4.43 -13.12
C ILE A 109 -15.06 -5.18 -11.80
N LYS A 110 -16.10 -5.29 -10.96
CA LYS A 110 -16.02 -6.07 -9.71
C LYS A 110 -15.72 -7.54 -9.98
N GLY A 111 -16.33 -8.11 -11.01
CA GLY A 111 -16.05 -9.48 -11.45
C GLY A 111 -14.58 -9.67 -11.77
N GLN A 112 -13.95 -8.71 -12.45
CA GLN A 112 -12.51 -8.74 -12.69
C GLN A 112 -11.71 -8.64 -11.40
N VAL A 113 -12.03 -7.70 -10.50
CA VAL A 113 -11.33 -7.59 -9.19
C VAL A 113 -11.33 -8.93 -8.47
N LEU A 114 -12.47 -9.62 -8.43
CA LEU A 114 -12.55 -10.95 -7.81
C LEU A 114 -11.77 -12.03 -8.56
N ALA A 115 -11.70 -11.96 -9.89
CA ALA A 115 -10.91 -12.90 -10.68
C ALA A 115 -9.40 -12.72 -10.40
N GLU A 116 -8.92 -11.48 -10.33
CA GLU A 116 -7.52 -11.17 -9.95
C GLU A 116 -7.21 -11.64 -8.52
N CYS A 117 -8.14 -11.41 -7.58
CA CYS A 117 -8.01 -11.93 -6.22
C CYS A 117 -7.91 -13.46 -6.20
N ALA A 118 -8.79 -14.16 -6.92
CA ALA A 118 -8.80 -15.61 -6.95
C ALA A 118 -7.51 -16.18 -7.58
N ALA A 119 -6.98 -15.56 -8.63
CA ALA A 119 -5.71 -15.97 -9.24
C ALA A 119 -4.51 -15.71 -8.33
N SER A 120 -4.51 -14.56 -7.63
CA SER A 120 -3.48 -14.20 -6.65
C SER A 120 -3.49 -15.18 -5.46
N ASP A 121 -4.67 -15.46 -4.91
CA ASP A 121 -4.88 -16.44 -3.82
C ASP A 121 -4.41 -17.84 -4.23
N TYR A 122 -4.76 -18.29 -5.44
CA TYR A 122 -4.31 -19.56 -5.97
C TYR A 122 -2.78 -19.62 -6.12
N THR A 123 -2.16 -18.52 -6.54
CA THR A 123 -0.69 -18.40 -6.65
C THR A 123 -0.03 -18.47 -5.27
N ASN A 124 -0.57 -17.75 -4.29
CA ASN A 124 -0.13 -17.81 -2.90
C ASN A 124 -0.23 -19.23 -2.34
N MET A 125 -1.38 -19.89 -2.52
CA MET A 125 -1.63 -21.25 -2.06
C MET A 125 -0.62 -22.24 -2.65
N LYS A 126 -0.29 -22.13 -3.95
CA LYS A 126 0.73 -22.96 -4.59
C LYS A 126 2.12 -22.80 -3.97
N GLN A 127 2.42 -21.62 -3.46
CA GLN A 127 3.67 -21.32 -2.77
C GLN A 127 3.62 -21.67 -1.27
N GLY A 128 2.46 -22.15 -0.78
CA GLY A 128 2.23 -22.55 0.61
C GLY A 128 1.89 -21.38 1.53
N HIS A 129 1.48 -20.24 0.97
CA HIS A 129 1.01 -19.07 1.70
C HIS A 129 -0.51 -19.09 1.84
N TRP A 130 -0.98 -18.64 2.99
CA TRP A 130 -2.39 -18.41 3.32
C TRP A 130 -2.50 -16.91 3.61
N VAL A 131 -2.68 -16.09 2.59
CA VAL A 131 -2.75 -14.63 2.75
C VAL A 131 -4.05 -14.15 2.11
N PRO A 132 -5.00 -13.61 2.89
CA PRO A 132 -6.19 -12.97 2.32
C PRO A 132 -5.77 -11.87 1.35
N ILE A 133 -6.40 -11.82 0.19
CA ILE A 133 -6.10 -10.79 -0.80
C ILE A 133 -6.86 -9.52 -0.46
N LEU A 134 -6.12 -8.45 -0.21
CA LEU A 134 -6.64 -7.12 0.08
C LEU A 134 -6.75 -6.34 -1.24
N ALA A 135 -7.95 -6.26 -1.82
CA ALA A 135 -8.16 -5.59 -3.10
C ALA A 135 -8.59 -4.14 -2.93
N ILE A 136 -8.16 -3.27 -3.86
CA ILE A 136 -8.59 -1.88 -3.97
C ILE A 136 -9.03 -1.64 -5.40
N LEU A 137 -10.26 -1.14 -5.58
CA LEU A 137 -10.76 -0.62 -6.85
C LEU A 137 -10.88 0.89 -6.74
N CYS A 138 -10.30 1.65 -7.68
CA CYS A 138 -10.47 3.11 -7.68
C CYS A 138 -10.51 3.76 -9.07
N ASP A 139 -11.13 4.93 -9.14
CA ASP A 139 -11.02 5.90 -10.24
C ASP A 139 -10.31 7.20 -9.79
N GLY A 140 -9.77 7.20 -8.57
CA GLY A 140 -9.16 8.34 -7.88
C GLY A 140 -10.15 9.18 -7.07
N ASN A 141 -11.34 9.45 -7.62
CA ASN A 141 -12.41 10.15 -6.90
C ASN A 141 -13.17 9.21 -5.94
N ASN A 142 -13.13 7.91 -6.21
CA ASN A 142 -13.85 6.87 -5.50
C ASN A 142 -12.93 5.67 -5.29
N PHE A 143 -13.06 5.04 -4.11
CA PHE A 143 -12.37 3.81 -3.73
C PHE A 143 -13.37 2.78 -3.22
N GLU A 144 -13.13 1.50 -3.49
CA GLU A 144 -13.78 0.38 -2.82
C GLU A 144 -12.73 -0.65 -2.43
N PHE A 145 -12.77 -1.03 -1.17
CA PHE A 145 -11.85 -1.98 -0.58
C PHE A 145 -12.54 -3.34 -0.47
N PHE A 146 -11.80 -4.40 -0.78
CA PHE A 146 -12.27 -5.77 -0.73
C PHE A 146 -11.31 -6.61 0.10
N VAL A 147 -11.87 -7.55 0.87
CA VAL A 147 -11.09 -8.66 1.43
C VAL A 147 -11.60 -9.93 0.79
N PHE A 148 -10.73 -10.61 0.06
CA PHE A 148 -10.97 -11.95 -0.46
C PHE A 148 -10.27 -12.96 0.45
N ASP A 149 -11.05 -13.68 1.25
CA ASP A 149 -10.55 -14.71 2.15
C ASP A 149 -11.06 -16.08 1.69
N SER A 150 -10.21 -16.78 0.95
CA SER A 150 -10.49 -18.13 0.45
C SER A 150 -10.63 -19.16 1.57
N SER A 151 -9.94 -18.94 2.70
CA SER A 151 -9.96 -19.84 3.86
C SER A 151 -11.30 -19.78 4.58
N ALA A 152 -11.86 -18.57 4.74
CA ALA A 152 -13.19 -18.34 5.28
C ALA A 152 -14.30 -18.56 4.24
N LYS A 153 -13.95 -18.63 2.94
CA LYS A 153 -14.90 -18.60 1.80
C LYS A 153 -15.77 -17.37 1.81
N GLU A 154 -15.20 -16.24 2.22
CA GLU A 154 -15.91 -14.99 2.39
C GLU A 154 -15.27 -13.87 1.56
N ILE A 155 -16.14 -12.98 1.08
CA ILE A 155 -15.73 -11.80 0.33
C ILE A 155 -16.40 -10.60 0.99
N TYR A 156 -15.58 -9.65 1.41
CA TYR A 156 -16.00 -8.42 2.06
C TYR A 156 -15.86 -7.24 1.11
N SER A 157 -16.73 -6.25 1.24
CA SER A 157 -16.65 -4.99 0.49
C SER A 157 -17.00 -3.81 1.38
N SER A 158 -16.19 -2.74 1.28
CA SER A 158 -16.45 -1.49 1.99
C SER A 158 -17.60 -0.68 1.40
N ARG A 159 -18.08 -1.09 0.22
CA ARG A 159 -18.77 -0.23 -0.74
C ARG A 159 -17.91 0.98 -1.11
N ARG A 160 -18.49 1.87 -1.91
CA ARG A 160 -17.84 3.08 -2.38
C ARG A 160 -17.55 4.05 -1.24
N ILE A 161 -16.30 4.48 -1.15
CA ILE A 161 -15.79 5.51 -0.25
C ILE A 161 -15.29 6.66 -1.14
N THR A 162 -15.55 7.90 -0.73
CA THR A 162 -15.02 9.09 -1.41
C THR A 162 -13.50 9.18 -1.24
N GLY A 163 -12.80 9.24 -2.36
CA GLY A 163 -11.36 9.40 -2.47
C GLY A 163 -10.93 10.85 -2.47
N ILE A 164 -10.14 11.20 -3.49
CA ILE A 164 -9.60 12.53 -3.75
C ILE A 164 -10.72 13.45 -4.24
N ILE A 165 -10.74 14.68 -3.74
CA ILE A 165 -11.66 15.73 -4.16
C ILE A 165 -10.80 16.79 -4.84
N ALA A 166 -10.73 16.74 -6.17
CA ALA A 166 -9.90 17.61 -7.01
C ALA A 166 -10.75 18.47 -7.96
N ASP A 167 -11.95 18.82 -7.54
CA ASP A 167 -12.91 19.59 -8.35
C ASP A 167 -12.29 20.94 -8.74
N GLU A 168 -12.45 21.39 -9.98
CA GLU A 168 -11.93 22.69 -10.46
C GLU A 168 -12.48 23.88 -9.65
N LEU A 169 -13.61 23.66 -8.97
CA LEU A 169 -14.31 24.60 -8.08
C LEU A 169 -14.02 24.38 -6.59
N GLY A 170 -13.24 23.36 -6.23
CA GLY A 170 -12.91 23.01 -4.85
C GLY A 170 -11.82 23.90 -4.24
N ASP A 171 -11.89 24.13 -2.93
CA ASP A 171 -10.79 24.75 -2.18
C ASP A 171 -9.60 23.77 -2.13
N HIS A 172 -8.36 24.28 -2.24
CA HIS A 172 -7.14 23.48 -2.07
C HIS A 172 -7.10 22.79 -0.70
N ALA A 173 -7.82 23.34 0.29
CA ALA A 173 -8.03 22.70 1.58
C ALA A 173 -8.79 21.37 1.49
N ASP A 174 -9.83 21.26 0.66
CA ASP A 174 -10.61 20.02 0.49
C ASP A 174 -9.79 18.94 -0.21
N LEU A 175 -8.97 19.33 -1.19
CA LEU A 175 -7.99 18.46 -1.81
C LEU A 175 -7.00 17.92 -0.77
N LEU A 176 -6.40 18.80 0.04
CA LEU A 176 -5.44 18.40 1.07
C LEU A 176 -6.05 17.44 2.10
N LEU A 177 -7.28 17.74 2.56
CA LEU A 177 -8.00 16.90 3.52
C LEU A 177 -8.40 15.53 2.93
N SER A 178 -8.85 15.51 1.68
CA SER A 178 -9.24 14.27 0.99
C SER A 178 -8.01 13.40 0.67
N THR A 179 -6.89 14.01 0.28
CA THR A 179 -5.58 13.35 0.13
C THR A 179 -5.15 12.73 1.45
N LYS A 180 -5.17 13.49 2.56
CA LYS A 180 -4.84 12.97 3.89
C LYS A 180 -5.65 11.74 4.25
N ARG A 181 -6.97 11.83 4.10
CA ARG A 181 -7.90 10.73 4.41
C ARG A 181 -7.63 9.50 3.54
N THR A 182 -7.43 9.70 2.24
CA THR A 182 -7.20 8.61 1.28
C THR A 182 -5.88 7.90 1.57
N CYS A 183 -4.79 8.65 1.78
CA CYS A 183 -3.50 8.07 2.14
C CYS A 183 -3.56 7.29 3.45
N GLU A 184 -4.32 7.74 4.46
CA GLU A 184 -4.47 6.99 5.73
C GLU A 184 -5.27 5.68 5.58
N TYR A 185 -6.21 5.60 4.62
CA TYR A 185 -6.87 4.35 4.26
C TYR A 185 -5.90 3.40 3.56
N LEU A 186 -5.16 3.91 2.57
CA LEU A 186 -4.16 3.13 1.86
C LEU A 186 -3.09 2.61 2.83
N PHE A 187 -2.63 3.45 3.76
CA PHE A 187 -1.62 3.07 4.74
C PHE A 187 -2.11 1.94 5.65
N ASP A 188 -3.34 2.02 6.14
CA ASP A 188 -3.94 0.93 6.93
C ASP A 188 -3.97 -0.38 6.14
N TRP A 189 -4.33 -0.31 4.85
CA TRP A 189 -4.36 -1.46 3.95
C TRP A 189 -2.97 -2.08 3.75
N PHE A 190 -1.95 -1.26 3.53
CA PHE A 190 -0.56 -1.72 3.41
C PHE A 190 -0.04 -2.37 4.69
N VAL A 191 -0.34 -1.80 5.86
CA VAL A 191 0.04 -2.38 7.16
C VAL A 191 -0.66 -3.72 7.38
N MET A 192 -1.97 -3.82 7.06
CA MET A 192 -2.69 -5.09 7.14
C MET A 192 -2.13 -6.16 6.19
N GLY A 193 -1.86 -5.80 4.93
CA GLY A 193 -1.28 -6.72 3.95
C GLY A 193 0.09 -7.23 4.37
N TYR A 194 0.91 -6.34 4.96
CA TYR A 194 2.20 -6.70 5.55
C TYR A 194 2.06 -7.68 6.72
N ILE A 195 1.17 -7.40 7.68
CA ILE A 195 0.94 -8.27 8.85
C ILE A 195 0.47 -9.65 8.42
N ASN A 196 -0.50 -9.74 7.51
CA ASN A 196 -1.00 -11.03 7.01
C ASN A 196 0.12 -11.84 6.33
N SER A 197 0.99 -11.18 5.58
CA SER A 197 2.12 -11.81 4.91
C SER A 197 3.18 -12.29 5.91
N LEU A 198 3.48 -11.48 6.94
CA LEU A 198 4.36 -11.87 8.04
C LEU A 198 3.84 -13.10 8.78
N GLN A 199 2.54 -13.13 9.10
CA GLN A 199 1.91 -14.27 9.77
C GLN A 199 2.02 -15.53 8.93
N SER A 200 1.64 -15.45 7.65
CA SER A 200 1.71 -16.60 6.76
C SER A 200 3.13 -17.13 6.58
N PHE A 201 4.11 -16.23 6.43
CA PHE A 201 5.51 -16.60 6.30
C PHE A 201 6.08 -17.20 7.59
N GLY A 202 5.77 -16.60 8.75
CA GLY A 202 6.16 -17.10 10.06
C GLY A 202 5.68 -18.53 10.31
N ASP A 203 4.41 -18.81 9.99
CA ASP A 203 3.83 -20.15 10.06
C ASP A 203 4.54 -21.17 9.15
N GLN A 204 4.85 -20.77 7.92
CA GLN A 204 5.55 -21.63 6.97
C GLN A 204 6.98 -21.92 7.44
N SER A 205 7.67 -20.92 7.99
CA SER A 205 9.02 -21.04 8.55
C SER A 205 9.03 -22.03 9.74
N LEU A 206 8.06 -21.92 10.65
CA LEU A 206 7.88 -22.83 11.78
C LEU A 206 7.65 -24.29 11.34
N LYS A 207 6.77 -24.51 10.35
CA LYS A 207 6.49 -25.85 9.81
C LYS A 207 7.72 -26.50 9.16
N ARG A 208 8.66 -25.71 8.63
CA ARG A 208 9.93 -26.21 8.06
C ARG A 208 10.99 -26.52 9.12
N SER A 209 10.95 -25.90 10.30
CA SER A 209 11.91 -26.13 11.39
C SER A 209 11.49 -27.31 12.29
N ASN A 210 11.50 -28.54 11.76
CA ASN A 210 11.08 -29.74 12.51
C ASN A 210 12.00 -30.20 13.65
N THR A 211 12.93 -29.38 14.17
CA THR A 211 13.93 -29.92 15.14
C THR A 211 14.60 -28.97 16.14
N LYS A 212 14.41 -27.64 16.08
CA LYS A 212 14.86 -26.66 17.11
C LYS A 212 14.39 -25.26 16.74
N LYS A 213 13.97 -24.45 17.72
CA LYS A 213 13.65 -23.02 17.52
C LYS A 213 14.92 -22.33 17.00
N ARG A 214 14.89 -21.78 15.78
CA ARG A 214 16.02 -21.06 15.19
C ARG A 214 15.96 -19.61 15.66
N GLU A 215 17.09 -18.91 15.69
CA GLU A 215 17.15 -17.47 16.00
C GLU A 215 16.27 -16.63 15.05
N SER A 216 16.15 -17.08 13.79
CA SER A 216 15.22 -16.48 12.82
C SER A 216 13.76 -16.59 13.25
N THR A 217 13.36 -17.62 14.01
CA THR A 217 11.99 -17.75 14.53
C THR A 217 11.66 -16.64 15.53
N SER A 218 12.57 -16.31 16.44
CA SER A 218 12.38 -15.17 17.36
C SER A 218 12.35 -13.82 16.64
N GLN A 219 13.13 -13.68 15.56
CA GLN A 219 13.11 -12.47 14.73
C GLN A 219 11.76 -12.28 14.03
N TRP A 220 11.16 -13.35 13.49
CA TRP A 220 9.80 -13.29 12.92
C TRP A 220 8.73 -12.96 13.97
N GLU A 221 8.82 -13.54 15.17
CA GLU A 221 7.90 -13.26 16.28
C GLU A 221 7.99 -11.79 16.73
N ASN A 222 9.21 -11.23 16.82
CA ASN A 222 9.45 -9.83 17.15
C ASN A 222 8.91 -8.92 16.04
N ALA A 223 9.25 -9.21 14.78
CA ALA A 223 8.79 -8.43 13.63
C ALA A 223 7.26 -8.35 13.61
N LEU A 224 6.58 -9.48 13.85
CA LEU A 224 5.12 -9.52 13.91
C LEU A 224 4.55 -8.76 15.12
N THR A 225 5.18 -8.87 16.29
CA THR A 225 4.77 -8.13 17.50
C THR A 225 4.88 -6.62 17.29
N ASN A 226 5.97 -6.17 16.69
CA ASN A 226 6.20 -4.77 16.35
C ASN A 226 5.23 -4.28 15.28
N ALA A 227 4.90 -5.10 14.27
CA ALA A 227 3.89 -4.77 13.26
C ALA A 227 2.49 -4.58 13.86
N HIS A 228 2.04 -5.48 14.75
CA HIS A 228 0.77 -5.36 15.46
C HIS A 228 0.74 -4.13 16.37
N THR A 229 1.82 -3.90 17.12
CA THR A 229 1.96 -2.73 17.99
C THR A 229 1.92 -1.43 17.17
N ALA A 230 2.60 -1.39 16.03
CA ALA A 230 2.56 -0.28 15.09
C ALA A 230 1.13 -0.03 14.61
N HIS A 231 0.44 -1.07 14.14
CA HIS A 231 -0.94 -0.96 13.64
C HIS A 231 -1.89 -0.42 14.69
N TRP A 232 -1.78 -0.91 15.93
CA TRP A 232 -2.56 -0.40 17.06
C TRP A 232 -2.29 1.10 17.31
N TYR A 233 -1.03 1.51 17.43
CA TYR A 233 -0.67 2.92 17.63
C TYR A 233 -1.20 3.82 16.52
N LEU A 234 -1.08 3.40 15.26
CA LEU A 234 -1.52 4.16 14.10
C LEU A 234 -3.05 4.33 14.05
N ARG A 235 -3.82 3.30 14.41
CA ARG A 235 -5.29 3.39 14.49
C ARG A 235 -5.74 4.22 15.69
N GLU A 236 -5.13 4.03 16.86
CA GLU A 236 -5.43 4.86 18.03
C GLU A 236 -5.07 6.33 17.83
N ALA A 237 -4.01 6.61 17.08
CA ALA A 237 -3.67 7.96 16.66
C ALA A 237 -4.79 8.60 15.81
N ALA A 238 -5.43 7.83 14.92
CA ALA A 238 -6.57 8.31 14.16
C ALA A 238 -7.80 8.60 15.06
N GLU A 239 -8.05 7.78 16.08
CA GLU A 239 -9.10 8.00 17.07
C GLU A 239 -8.81 9.20 17.99
N ALA A 240 -7.56 9.39 18.40
CA ALA A 240 -7.13 10.56 19.17
C ALA A 240 -7.36 11.86 18.38
N ALA A 241 -7.04 11.86 17.08
CA ALA A 241 -7.28 12.99 16.20
C ALA A 241 -8.78 13.32 16.06
N LYS A 242 -9.65 12.31 15.93
CA LYS A 242 -11.12 12.50 15.93
C LYS A 242 -11.62 13.17 17.22
N LYS A 243 -10.98 12.85 18.35
CA LYS A 243 -11.26 13.44 19.67
C LYS A 243 -10.55 14.78 19.91
N LYS A 244 -9.96 15.40 18.87
CA LYS A 244 -9.21 16.68 18.91
C LYS A 244 -7.98 16.67 19.84
N ARG A 245 -7.43 15.49 20.15
CA ARG A 245 -6.17 15.34 20.91
C ARG A 245 -5.00 15.28 19.94
N PHE A 246 -4.68 16.40 19.30
CA PHE A 246 -3.76 16.42 18.16
C PHE A 246 -2.31 16.08 18.52
N ASN A 247 -1.80 16.57 19.65
CA ASN A 247 -0.45 16.25 20.10
C ASN A 247 -0.28 14.76 20.43
N ASP A 248 -1.29 14.16 21.07
CA ASP A 248 -1.33 12.72 21.36
C ASP A 248 -1.38 11.93 20.05
N ALA A 249 -2.26 12.34 19.13
CA ALA A 249 -2.40 11.69 17.83
C ALA A 249 -1.08 11.70 17.05
N GLU A 250 -0.36 12.83 17.04
CA GLU A 250 0.93 12.93 16.37
C GLU A 250 1.99 12.07 17.05
N THR A 251 2.07 12.09 18.38
CA THR A 251 3.00 11.26 19.15
C THR A 251 2.75 9.76 18.92
N MET A 252 1.49 9.34 18.92
CA MET A 252 1.11 7.95 18.66
C MET A 252 1.39 7.55 17.22
N ALA A 253 1.11 8.42 16.24
CA ALA A 253 1.43 8.16 14.84
C ALA A 253 2.95 7.99 14.63
N GLY A 254 3.77 8.86 15.25
CA GLY A 254 5.22 8.77 15.20
C GLY A 254 5.75 7.47 15.80
N ARG A 255 5.25 7.06 16.97
CA ARG A 255 5.58 5.77 17.59
C ARG A 255 5.16 4.59 16.73
N GLY A 256 3.96 4.65 16.15
CA GLY A 256 3.46 3.63 15.24
C GLY A 256 4.33 3.46 14.01
N LEU A 257 4.78 4.56 13.39
CA LEU A 257 5.69 4.53 12.26
C LEU A 257 7.06 3.96 12.63
N GLU A 258 7.61 4.34 13.78
CA GLU A 258 8.90 3.81 14.25
C GLU A 258 8.85 2.31 14.52
N GLN A 259 7.77 1.85 15.18
CA GLN A 259 7.54 0.42 15.41
C GLN A 259 7.37 -0.36 14.09
N LEU A 260 6.75 0.25 13.08
CA LEU A 260 6.63 -0.37 11.77
C LEU A 260 7.99 -0.51 11.08
N LYS A 261 8.84 0.51 11.16
CA LYS A 261 10.22 0.44 10.65
C LYS A 261 11.04 -0.61 11.38
N GLN A 262 10.92 -0.67 12.71
CA GLN A 262 11.59 -1.68 13.53
C GLN A 262 11.15 -3.10 13.15
N SER A 263 9.85 -3.31 12.94
CA SER A 263 9.32 -4.58 12.43
C SER A 263 9.98 -5.00 11.11
N VAL A 264 10.10 -4.06 10.17
CA VAL A 264 10.72 -4.29 8.85
C VAL A 264 12.21 -4.64 9.00
N LEU A 265 12.93 -3.98 9.89
CA LEU A 265 14.35 -4.25 10.16
C LEU A 265 14.60 -5.62 10.81
N GLU A 266 13.63 -6.13 11.56
CA GLU A 266 13.73 -7.43 12.22
C GLU A 266 13.48 -8.61 11.29
N ILE A 267 12.99 -8.37 10.07
CA ILE A 267 12.81 -9.42 9.09
C ILE A 267 14.18 -10.01 8.73
N PRO A 268 14.40 -11.33 8.92
CA PRO A 268 15.66 -11.98 8.60
C PRO A 268 15.76 -12.27 7.10
N ARG A 269 15.75 -11.21 6.29
CA ARG A 269 16.03 -11.24 4.86
C ARG A 269 17.12 -10.22 4.55
N GLU A 270 18.01 -10.57 3.63
CA GLU A 270 18.92 -9.58 3.08
C GLU A 270 18.11 -8.50 2.37
N PRO A 271 18.38 -7.21 2.62
CA PRO A 271 17.73 -6.14 1.90
C PRO A 271 18.07 -6.26 0.41
N LEU A 272 17.12 -5.96 -0.47
CA LEU A 272 17.37 -5.97 -1.92
C LEU A 272 18.50 -5.01 -2.33
N TYR A 273 18.71 -3.96 -1.53
CA TYR A 273 19.79 -2.99 -1.69
C TYR A 273 20.55 -2.86 -0.38
N GLU A 274 21.85 -3.15 -0.40
CA GLU A 274 22.72 -3.09 0.78
C GLU A 274 23.01 -1.65 1.23
N ARG A 275 22.85 -0.67 0.33
CA ARG A 275 23.12 0.76 0.55
C ARG A 275 22.08 1.63 -0.16
N SER A 276 21.64 2.71 0.49
CA SER A 276 20.83 3.74 -0.17
C SER A 276 21.68 4.55 -1.16
N LEU A 277 21.06 5.10 -2.21
CA LEU A 277 21.77 5.98 -3.14
C LEU A 277 22.37 7.21 -2.44
N GLU A 278 21.64 7.78 -1.47
CA GLU A 278 22.12 8.90 -0.65
C GLU A 278 23.36 8.55 0.18
N SER A 279 23.54 7.29 0.58
CA SER A 279 24.76 6.87 1.29
C SER A 279 26.01 6.87 0.40
N LEU A 280 25.82 6.89 -0.93
CA LEU A 280 26.91 6.99 -1.90
C LEU A 280 27.28 8.44 -2.20
N TRP A 281 26.38 9.40 -1.89
CA TRP A 281 26.58 10.81 -2.15
C TRP A 281 25.68 11.67 -1.25
N ASP A 282 26.30 12.37 -0.31
CA ASP A 282 25.64 13.23 0.68
C ASP A 282 25.40 14.67 0.18
N GLY A 283 25.75 14.96 -1.08
CA GLY A 283 25.62 16.29 -1.68
C GLY A 283 26.66 17.31 -1.22
N SER A 284 27.69 16.91 -0.46
CA SER A 284 28.74 17.81 0.03
C SER A 284 29.72 18.30 -1.04
N ALA A 285 29.81 17.58 -2.16
CA ALA A 285 30.60 17.91 -3.35
C ALA A 285 29.82 17.52 -4.62
N PRO A 286 30.19 17.99 -5.83
CA PRO A 286 29.63 17.47 -7.08
C PRO A 286 29.74 15.93 -7.17
N LEU A 287 28.76 15.28 -7.81
CA LEU A 287 28.69 13.81 -7.88
C LEU A 287 29.92 13.21 -8.56
N GLU A 288 30.43 13.88 -9.60
CA GLU A 288 31.62 13.50 -10.37
C GLU A 288 32.87 13.48 -9.49
N GLU A 289 33.00 14.45 -8.57
CA GLU A 289 34.09 14.53 -7.62
C GLU A 289 33.96 13.44 -6.55
N ALA A 290 32.76 13.29 -5.97
CA ALA A 290 32.47 12.29 -4.94
C ALA A 290 32.69 10.85 -5.44
N LEU A 291 32.50 10.60 -6.74
CA LEU A 291 32.66 9.28 -7.37
C LEU A 291 33.90 9.17 -8.26
N SER A 292 34.84 10.10 -8.17
CA SER A 292 36.07 10.15 -8.98
C SER A 292 36.87 8.83 -8.98
N ASN A 293 36.87 8.11 -7.85
CA ASN A 293 37.53 6.80 -7.72
C ASN A 293 36.93 5.68 -8.57
N ARG A 294 35.74 5.86 -9.16
CA ARG A 294 35.05 4.82 -9.94
C ARG A 294 35.33 4.87 -11.44
N ASN A 295 36.11 5.84 -11.95
CA ASN A 295 36.37 6.01 -13.40
C ASN A 295 35.09 5.96 -14.26
N ILE A 296 34.01 6.59 -13.81
CA ILE A 296 32.72 6.61 -14.51
C ILE A 296 32.62 7.84 -15.44
N PHE A 297 33.47 8.84 -15.22
CA PHE A 297 33.52 10.10 -15.96
C PHE A 297 34.92 10.36 -16.50
#